data_AF-A0A964PYC7-F1
#
_entry.id   AF-A0A964PYC7-F1
#
_cell.length_a   1.000
_cell.length_b   1.000
_cell.length_c   1.000
_cell.angle_alpha   90.00
_cell.angle_beta   90.00
_cell.angle_gamma   90.00
#
_symmetry.space_group_name_H-M   'P 1'
#
loop_
_entity.id
_entity.type
_entity.pdbx_description
1 polymer ?
#
loop_
_entity_poly.entity_id
_entity_poly.type
_entity_poly.pdbx_seq_one_letter_code
_entity_poly.pdbx_strand_id
1 'polypeptide(L)'
;MRPRNWKLAIAVVDPAGELVYFYRMDGTQNASNQIAINKARTSARFRRPTQVFVDLMQTPTGAYVPTLDPTIAVSPGGFPLVVGGRIVGAIGCSGAMGTQDGVACQAGANAVR
;
A
#
# COMPACT_ATOMS: atom_id res chain seq x y z
N MET A 1 -1.24 21.25 12.02
CA MET A 1 -0.60 20.68 10.80
C MET A 1 -1.20 21.36 9.59
N ARG A 2 -0.42 21.92 8.65
CA ARG A 2 -0.98 22.27 7.34
C ARG A 2 -1.42 20.96 6.68
N PRO A 3 -2.67 20.82 6.18
CA PRO A 3 -3.04 19.64 5.44
C PRO A 3 -2.14 19.59 4.20
N ARG A 4 -1.35 18.51 4.06
CA ARG A 4 -0.67 18.25 2.80
C ARG A 4 -1.78 18.14 1.75
N ASN A 5 -1.73 18.91 0.66
CA ASN A 5 -2.78 18.95 -0.36
C ASN A 5 -2.74 17.69 -1.27
N TRP A 6 -2.64 16.52 -0.67
CA TRP A 6 -2.61 15.23 -1.34
C TRP A 6 -4.03 14.70 -1.44
N LYS A 7 -4.41 14.26 -2.66
CA LYS A 7 -5.70 13.63 -2.92
C LYS A 7 -5.46 12.14 -3.03
N LEU A 8 -5.90 11.37 -2.04
CA LEU A 8 -5.56 9.96 -1.91
C LEU A 8 -6.80 9.06 -1.90
N ALA A 9 -6.62 7.88 -2.48
CA ALA A 9 -7.37 6.68 -2.21
C ALA A 9 -6.62 5.88 -1.15
N ILE A 10 -7.35 5.36 -0.17
CA ILE A 10 -6.83 4.62 0.99
C ILE A 10 -7.62 3.33 1.09
N ALA A 11 -6.93 2.21 1.13
CA ALA A 11 -7.50 0.87 1.29
C ALA A 11 -6.93 0.20 2.54
N VAL A 12 -7.77 -0.54 3.26
CA VAL A 12 -7.38 -1.46 4.33
C VAL A 12 -7.87 -2.85 3.94
N VAL A 13 -7.00 -3.84 4.08
CA VAL A 13 -7.29 -5.24 3.79
C VAL A 13 -7.05 -6.11 5.01
N ASP A 14 -7.69 -7.27 5.05
CA ASP A 14 -7.43 -8.33 6.02
C ASP A 14 -6.08 -9.04 5.75
N PRO A 15 -5.65 -10.01 6.59
CA PRO A 15 -4.40 -10.72 6.36
C PRO A 15 -4.33 -11.55 5.07
N ALA A 16 -5.47 -11.94 4.49
CA ALA A 16 -5.53 -12.65 3.20
C ALA A 16 -5.43 -11.68 2.00
N GLY A 17 -5.55 -10.37 2.26
CA GLY A 17 -5.52 -9.33 1.26
C GLY A 17 -6.90 -9.00 0.68
N GLU A 18 -7.98 -9.37 1.38
CA GLU A 18 -9.34 -9.01 1.01
C GLU A 18 -9.73 -7.65 1.59
N LEU A 19 -10.48 -6.88 0.80
CA LEU A 19 -10.82 -5.49 1.14
C LEU A 19 -11.75 -5.43 2.36
N VAL A 20 -11.35 -4.67 3.37
CA VAL A 20 -12.13 -4.42 4.58
C VAL A 20 -12.68 -2.99 4.60
N TYR A 21 -11.87 -2.02 4.17
CA TYR A 21 -12.28 -0.62 4.14
C TYR A 21 -11.64 0.11 2.97
N PHE A 22 -12.38 1.04 2.38
CA PHE A 22 -11.90 1.90 1.31
C PHE A 22 -12.44 3.32 1.48
N TYR A 23 -11.56 4.31 1.32
CA TYR A 23 -11.90 5.71 1.31
C TYR A 23 -11.16 6.43 0.19
N ARG A 24 -11.83 7.35 -0.49
CA ARG A 24 -11.22 8.15 -1.56
C ARG A 24 -11.60 9.60 -1.38
N MET A 25 -10.58 10.46 -1.37
CA MET A 25 -10.77 11.90 -1.33
C MET A 25 -11.25 12.43 -2.69
N ASP A 26 -12.07 13.48 -2.67
CA ASP A 26 -12.49 14.17 -3.89
C ASP A 26 -11.29 14.70 -4.67
N GLY A 27 -11.34 14.53 -6.00
CA GLY A 27 -10.26 14.92 -6.90
C GLY A 27 -9.08 13.94 -6.97
N THR A 28 -9.15 12.80 -6.28
CA THR A 28 -8.15 11.71 -6.45
C THR A 28 -8.27 11.08 -7.83
N GLN A 29 -7.13 10.77 -8.47
CA GLN A 29 -7.07 10.03 -9.73
C GLN A 29 -7.87 8.72 -9.66
N ASN A 30 -8.71 8.44 -10.65
CA ASN A 30 -9.59 7.24 -10.65
C ASN A 30 -8.80 5.91 -10.59
N ALA A 31 -7.62 5.86 -11.23
CA ALA A 31 -6.75 4.67 -11.20
C ALA A 31 -6.26 4.33 -9.78
N SER A 32 -6.19 5.32 -8.89
CA SER A 32 -5.71 5.14 -7.52
C SER A 32 -6.57 4.20 -6.69
N ASN A 33 -7.83 3.97 -7.08
CA ASN A 33 -8.73 3.06 -6.36
C ASN A 33 -8.13 1.66 -6.31
N GLN A 34 -7.90 1.07 -7.49
CA GLN A 34 -7.37 -0.28 -7.57
C GLN A 34 -5.90 -0.33 -7.15
N ILE A 35 -5.13 0.73 -7.41
CA ILE A 35 -3.72 0.80 -6.99
C ILE A 35 -3.60 0.78 -5.46
N ALA A 36 -4.42 1.53 -4.73
CA ALA A 36 -4.43 1.52 -3.27
C ALA A 36 -4.78 0.14 -2.71
N ILE A 37 -5.80 -0.51 -3.28
CA ILE A 37 -6.20 -1.88 -2.91
C ILE A 37 -5.07 -2.87 -3.17
N ASN A 38 -4.45 -2.82 -4.35
CA ASN A 38 -3.37 -3.71 -4.72
C ASN A 38 -2.11 -3.49 -3.86
N LYS A 39 -1.79 -2.24 -3.49
CA LYS A 39 -0.70 -1.93 -2.55
C LYS A 39 -0.96 -2.55 -1.17
N ALA A 40 -2.18 -2.41 -0.63
CA ALA A 40 -2.56 -3.02 0.64
C ALA A 40 -2.48 -4.56 0.55
N ARG A 41 -3.12 -5.15 -0.47
CA ARG A 41 -3.12 -6.61 -0.73
C ARG A 41 -1.72 -7.19 -0.87
N THR A 42 -0.87 -6.54 -1.67
CA THR A 42 0.54 -6.92 -1.82
C THR A 42 1.23 -6.93 -0.46
N SER A 43 1.03 -5.87 0.33
CA SER A 43 1.69 -5.77 1.63
C SER A 43 1.23 -6.83 2.63
N ALA A 44 -0.07 -7.15 2.66
CA ALA A 44 -0.63 -8.23 3.48
C ALA A 44 -0.08 -9.60 3.08
N ARG A 45 -0.21 -9.97 1.80
CA ARG A 45 0.15 -11.31 1.31
C ARG A 45 1.65 -11.60 1.39
N PHE A 46 2.49 -10.61 1.11
CA PHE A 46 3.94 -10.76 1.17
C PHE A 46 4.56 -10.34 2.51
N ARG A 47 3.72 -9.87 3.45
CA ARG A 47 4.10 -9.51 4.83
C ARG A 47 5.24 -8.49 4.90
N ARG A 48 5.22 -7.51 3.99
CA ARG A 48 6.28 -6.48 3.89
C ARG A 48 5.76 -5.21 3.19
N PRO A 49 6.41 -4.06 3.40
CA PRO A 49 6.07 -2.84 2.66
C PRO A 49 6.25 -3.02 1.15
N THR A 50 5.43 -2.33 0.34
CA THR A 50 5.53 -2.41 -1.12
C THR A 50 6.82 -1.79 -1.67
N GLN A 51 7.51 -0.97 -0.87
CA GLN A 51 8.84 -0.42 -1.20
C GLN A 51 9.85 -1.52 -1.53
N VAL A 52 9.78 -2.67 -0.86
CA VAL A 52 10.70 -3.80 -1.10
C VAL A 52 10.64 -4.28 -2.56
N PHE A 53 9.46 -4.24 -3.19
CA PHE A 53 9.31 -4.63 -4.59
C PHE A 53 9.85 -3.59 -5.56
N VAL A 54 9.79 -2.30 -5.19
CA VAL A 54 10.41 -1.22 -5.97
C VAL A 54 11.92 -1.42 -5.99
N ASP A 55 12.51 -1.74 -4.83
CA ASP A 55 13.94 -1.98 -4.70
C ASP A 55 14.35 -3.25 -5.46
N LEU A 56 13.56 -4.33 -5.38
CA LEU A 56 13.80 -5.56 -6.14
C LEU A 56 13.74 -5.36 -7.66
N MET A 57 12.84 -4.49 -8.16
CA MET A 57 12.77 -4.17 -9.58
C MET A 57 14.04 -3.49 -10.12
N GLN A 58 14.89 -2.93 -9.25
CA GLN A 58 16.19 -2.37 -9.63
C GLN A 58 17.30 -3.42 -9.70
N THR A 59 16.98 -4.70 -9.49
CA THR A 59 17.94 -5.81 -9.52
C THR A 59 17.67 -6.75 -10.70
N PRO A 60 18.63 -7.60 -11.11
CA PRO A 60 18.39 -8.63 -12.12
C PRO A 60 17.22 -9.57 -11.79
N THR A 61 16.96 -9.81 -10.49
CA THR A 61 15.83 -10.65 -10.05
C THR A 61 14.47 -9.97 -10.15
N GLY A 62 14.42 -8.67 -10.45
CA GLY A 62 13.19 -7.89 -10.61
C GLY A 62 12.23 -8.47 -11.65
N ALA A 63 12.75 -9.12 -12.69
CA ALA A 63 11.95 -9.75 -13.74
C ALA A 63 10.96 -10.82 -13.22
N TYR A 64 11.23 -11.42 -12.06
CA TYR A 64 10.32 -12.39 -11.45
C TYR A 64 9.19 -11.73 -10.64
N VAL A 65 9.33 -10.47 -10.22
CA VAL A 65 8.33 -9.81 -9.34
C VAL A 65 6.91 -9.86 -9.93
N PRO A 66 6.67 -9.53 -11.22
CA PRO A 66 5.34 -9.59 -11.80
C PRO A 66 4.74 -11.01 -11.88
N THR A 67 5.55 -12.06 -11.72
CA THR A 67 5.09 -13.45 -11.80
C THR A 67 4.63 -14.01 -10.45
N LEU A 68 4.87 -13.29 -9.35
CA LEU A 68 4.59 -13.78 -7.99
C LEU A 68 3.12 -13.68 -7.59
N ASP A 69 2.42 -12.63 -8.03
CA ASP A 69 0.99 -12.43 -7.78
C ASP A 69 0.42 -11.50 -8.89
N PRO A 70 -0.75 -11.83 -9.49
CA PRO A 70 -1.34 -11.04 -10.58
C PRO A 70 -1.76 -9.61 -10.16
N THR A 71 -1.86 -9.37 -8.85
CA THR A 71 -2.24 -8.09 -8.26
C THR A 71 -1.07 -7.37 -7.59
N ILE A 72 0.16 -7.84 -7.81
CA ILE A 72 1.33 -7.24 -7.18
C ILE A 72 1.50 -5.78 -7.57
N ALA A 73 1.55 -4.91 -6.57
CA ALA A 73 1.77 -3.49 -6.74
C ALA A 73 3.21 -3.12 -6.45
N VAL A 74 3.93 -2.69 -7.49
CA VAL A 74 5.33 -2.31 -7.41
C VAL A 74 5.48 -0.79 -7.36
N SER A 75 4.94 -0.19 -6.29
CA SER A 75 5.09 1.24 -6.00
C SER A 75 4.94 1.49 -4.50
N PRO A 76 5.57 2.55 -3.93
CA PRO A 76 5.53 2.78 -2.50
C PRO A 76 4.12 3.17 -2.02
N GLY A 77 3.75 2.82 -0.79
CA GLY A 77 2.47 3.20 -0.19
C GLY A 77 1.64 2.05 0.40
N GLY A 78 2.11 0.80 0.35
CA GLY A 78 1.51 -0.31 1.08
C GLY A 78 2.33 -0.72 2.29
N PHE A 79 1.69 -0.93 3.45
CA PHE A 79 2.34 -1.33 4.71
C PHE A 79 1.50 -2.35 5.48
N PRO A 80 2.15 -3.33 6.15
CA PRO A 80 1.44 -4.26 7.02
C PRO A 80 0.95 -3.53 8.28
N LEU A 81 -0.21 -3.91 8.78
CA LEU A 81 -0.73 -3.49 10.08
C LEU A 81 -0.34 -4.55 11.11
N VAL A 82 0.37 -4.15 12.17
CA VAL A 82 0.93 -5.07 13.16
C VAL A 82 0.41 -4.74 14.55
N VAL A 83 -0.19 -5.72 15.22
CA VAL A 83 -0.69 -5.62 16.60
C VAL A 83 -0.17 -6.81 17.39
N GLY A 84 0.45 -6.56 18.54
CA GLY A 84 1.02 -7.61 19.39
C GLY A 84 1.99 -8.54 18.64
N GLY A 85 2.79 -7.99 17.71
CA GLY A 85 3.73 -8.76 16.88
C GLY A 85 3.11 -9.60 15.77
N ARG A 86 1.79 -9.49 15.54
CA ARG A 86 1.06 -10.22 14.48
C ARG A 86 0.57 -9.27 13.40
N ILE A 87 0.68 -9.70 12.14
CA ILE A 87 0.08 -8.99 11.02
C ILE A 87 -1.43 -9.23 11.07
N VAL A 88 -2.20 -8.16 11.27
CA VAL A 88 -3.67 -8.18 11.34
C VAL A 88 -4.34 -7.67 10.06
N GLY A 89 -3.53 -7.23 9.09
CA GLY A 89 -3.99 -6.73 7.81
C GLY A 89 -2.92 -5.87 7.15
N ALA A 90 -3.32 -5.03 6.21
CA ALA A 90 -2.44 -4.03 5.61
C ALA A 90 -3.22 -2.79 5.18
N ILE A 91 -2.51 -1.68 5.03
CA ILE A 91 -3.02 -0.41 4.52
C ILE A 91 -2.29 -0.06 3.21
N GLY A 92 -2.98 0.59 2.28
CA GLY A 92 -2.45 1.02 0.99
C GLY A 92 -2.97 2.41 0.59
N CYS A 93 -2.06 3.28 0.11
CA CYS A 93 -2.37 4.64 -0.33
C CYS A 93 -1.98 4.86 -1.79
N SER A 94 -2.80 5.58 -2.55
CA SER A 94 -2.47 6.02 -3.91
C SER A 94 -3.13 7.34 -4.27
N GLY A 95 -2.43 8.19 -5.02
CA GLY A 95 -2.99 9.41 -5.62
C GLY A 95 -2.05 10.61 -5.60
N ALA A 96 -0.95 10.51 -4.87
CA ALA A 96 0.13 11.48 -4.87
C ALA A 96 1.40 10.87 -5.52
N MET A 97 2.57 11.50 -5.35
CA MET A 97 3.83 10.85 -5.70
C MET A 97 4.02 9.60 -4.83
N GLY A 98 4.68 8.56 -5.35
CA GLY A 98 4.88 7.32 -4.57
C GLY A 98 5.53 7.54 -3.20
N THR A 99 6.52 8.43 -3.10
CA THR A 99 7.14 8.80 -1.81
C THR A 99 6.14 9.46 -0.84
N GLN A 100 5.17 10.21 -1.35
CA GLN A 100 4.12 10.86 -0.58
C GLN A 100 3.04 9.87 -0.13
N ASP A 101 2.62 8.95 -1.01
CA ASP A 101 1.76 7.82 -0.66
C ASP A 101 2.38 7.00 0.48
N GLY A 102 3.70 6.74 0.38
CA GLY A 102 4.50 6.07 1.40
C GLY A 102 4.41 6.76 2.76
N VAL A 103 4.66 8.08 2.80
CA VAL A 103 4.57 8.87 4.05
C VAL A 103 3.17 8.82 4.66
N ALA A 104 2.12 8.99 3.86
CA ALA A 104 0.74 8.99 4.35
C ALA A 104 0.36 7.64 4.96
N CYS A 105 0.61 6.54 4.26
CA CYS A 105 0.20 5.22 4.72
C CYS A 105 1.09 4.65 5.83
N GLN A 106 2.37 5.00 5.90
CA GLN A 106 3.20 4.65 7.05
C GLN A 106 2.66 5.31 8.33
N ALA A 107 2.22 6.58 8.25
CA ALA A 107 1.59 7.25 9.39
C ALA A 107 0.29 6.54 9.81
N GLY A 108 -0.54 6.12 8.85
CA GLY A 108 -1.74 5.33 9.12
C GLY A 108 -1.43 3.97 9.77
N ALA A 109 -0.42 3.25 9.27
CA ALA A 109 0.00 1.97 9.83
C ALA A 109 0.50 2.12 11.28
N ASN A 110 1.29 3.17 11.56
CA ASN A 110 1.82 3.45 12.90
C ASN A 110 0.75 3.91 13.90
N ALA A 111 -0.44 4.28 13.45
CA ALA A 111 -1.55 4.67 14.32
C ALA A 111 -2.26 3.46 14.95
N VAL A 112 -2.05 2.26 14.41
CA VAL A 112 -2.58 1.00 14.95
C VAL A 112 -1.70 0.57 16.13
N ARG A 113 -2.33 0.23 17.26
CA ARG A 113 -1.68 -0.19 18.51
C ARG A 113 -2.14 -1.58 18.94
#